data_AF-A0A7G3B3L3-F1
#
_entry.id   AF-A0A7G3B3L3-F1
#
_cell.length_a   1.000
_cell.length_b   1.000
_cell.length_c   1.000
_cell.angle_alpha   90.00
_cell.angle_beta   90.00
_cell.angle_gamma   90.00
#
_symmetry.space_group_name_H-M   'P 1'
#
loop_
_entity.id
_entity.type
_entity.pdbx_description
1 polymer ?
#
loop_
_entity_poly.entity_id
_entity_poly.type
_entity_poly.pdbx_seq_one_letter_code
_entity_poly.pdbx_strand_id
1 'polypeptide(L)'
;KIAVMLHVLSRLTIDTMDQLAKSKLGVGAWGTETKKFFLTSLDETSQAIGERLEEITSADEAVEKVAKGMYAFYENEHFLRKLRSERNQN
;
A
#
# COMPACT_ATOMS: atom_id res chain seq x y z
N LYS A 1 -13.29 -12.96 -32.90
CA LYS A 1 -12.69 -13.97 -31.99
C LYS A 1 -12.04 -13.22 -30.83
N ILE A 2 -12.46 -13.46 -29.59
CA ILE A 2 -11.70 -13.05 -28.40
C ILE A 2 -11.60 -14.27 -27.49
N ALA A 3 -10.40 -14.58 -27.05
CA ALA A 3 -10.14 -15.31 -25.82
C ALA A 3 -8.66 -15.15 -25.46
N VAL A 4 -8.37 -14.49 -24.34
CA VAL A 4 -7.24 -14.87 -23.50
C VAL A 4 -7.68 -14.72 -22.04
N MET A 5 -7.75 -15.83 -21.32
CA MET A 5 -7.79 -15.83 -19.86
C MET A 5 -6.34 -15.79 -19.38
N LEU A 6 -5.81 -14.59 -19.14
CA LEU A 6 -4.50 -14.43 -18.52
C LEU A 6 -4.67 -14.57 -17.01
N HIS A 7 -4.54 -15.79 -16.49
CA HIS A 7 -4.09 -15.97 -15.10
C HIS A 7 -2.59 -15.67 -15.05
N VAL A 8 -2.22 -14.43 -15.38
CA VAL A 8 -0.87 -13.94 -15.14
C VAL A 8 -0.83 -13.63 -13.66
N LEU A 9 -0.34 -14.61 -12.87
CA LEU A 9 0.25 -14.38 -11.56
C LEU A 9 1.51 -13.54 -11.72
N SER A 10 1.43 -12.38 -12.38
CA SER A 10 2.49 -11.38 -12.29
C SER A 10 2.47 -10.93 -10.84
N ARG A 11 3.38 -11.49 -10.05
CA ARG A 11 3.81 -10.86 -8.81
C ARG A 11 4.45 -9.54 -9.21
N LEU A 12 3.62 -8.51 -9.37
CA LEU A 12 4.09 -7.14 -9.50
C LEU A 12 4.69 -6.80 -8.13
N THR A 13 6.01 -6.78 -8.07
CA THR A 13 6.70 -6.30 -6.88
C THR A 13 6.83 -4.79 -7.05
N ILE A 14 6.31 -4.04 -6.07
CA ILE A 14 6.44 -2.59 -6.01
C ILE A 14 7.51 -2.32 -4.96
N ASP A 15 8.71 -1.99 -5.45
CA ASP A 15 9.90 -1.81 -4.62
C ASP A 15 10.27 -0.33 -4.47
N THR A 16 9.64 0.56 -5.25
CA THR A 16 9.93 1.99 -5.22
C THR A 16 8.67 2.85 -5.12
N MET A 17 8.84 4.05 -4.57
CA MET A 17 7.77 5.05 -4.46
C MET A 17 7.25 5.47 -5.84
N ASP A 18 8.12 5.56 -6.86
CA ASP A 18 7.72 5.87 -8.23
C ASP A 18 6.82 4.78 -8.84
N GLN A 19 7.15 3.50 -8.59
CA GLN A 19 6.29 2.38 -8.98
C GLN A 19 4.95 2.42 -8.25
N LEU A 20 4.93 2.77 -6.97
CA LEU A 20 3.70 2.92 -6.19
C LEU A 20 2.85 4.09 -6.70
N ALA A 21 3.47 5.22 -7.02
CA ALA A 21 2.81 6.39 -7.60
C ALA A 21 2.14 6.07 -8.94
N LYS A 22 2.79 5.26 -9.78
CA LYS A 22 2.28 4.82 -11.09
C LYS A 22 1.30 3.64 -11.01
N SER A 23 1.25 2.95 -9.87
CA SER A 23 0.37 1.79 -9.69
C SER A 23 -1.09 2.20 -9.47
N LYS A 24 -2.02 1.26 -9.72
CA LYS A 24 -3.44 1.42 -9.41
C LYS A 24 -3.81 1.02 -7.97
N LEU A 25 -2.82 0.73 -7.12
CA LEU A 25 -3.08 0.36 -5.73
C LEU A 25 -3.57 1.57 -4.94
N GLY A 26 -4.45 1.31 -3.98
CA GLY A 26 -4.71 2.26 -2.90
C GLY A 26 -3.48 2.39 -2.00
N VAL A 27 -3.36 3.52 -1.30
CA VAL A 27 -2.32 3.71 -0.28
C VAL A 27 -2.98 3.93 1.06
N GLY A 28 -2.64 3.11 2.04
CA GLY A 28 -3.14 3.26 3.42
C GLY A 28 -2.03 3.72 4.34
N ALA A 29 -2.35 4.53 5.34
CA ALA A 29 -1.44 4.80 6.45
C ALA A 29 -2.19 5.08 7.75
N TRP A 30 -1.44 5.07 8.87
CA TRP A 30 -1.94 5.53 10.15
C TRP A 30 -1.98 7.06 10.22
N GLY A 31 -3.12 7.58 10.64
CA GLY A 31 -3.28 8.99 11.01
C GLY A 31 -3.26 9.96 9.82
N THR A 32 -3.91 11.11 10.03
CA THR A 32 -3.89 12.22 9.05
C THR A 32 -2.52 12.89 8.89
N GLU A 33 -1.59 12.71 9.84
CA GLU A 33 -0.25 13.32 9.78
C GLU A 33 0.57 12.75 8.61
N THR A 34 0.53 11.43 8.43
CA THR A 34 1.19 10.77 7.30
C THR A 34 0.65 11.28 5.98
N LYS A 35 -0.68 11.48 5.87
CA LYS A 35 -1.29 12.07 4.68
C LYS A 35 -0.74 13.47 4.40
N LYS A 36 -0.65 14.31 5.42
CA LYS A 36 -0.12 15.67 5.30
C LYS A 36 1.33 15.65 4.86
N PHE A 37 2.16 14.78 5.44
CA PHE A 37 3.56 14.61 5.04
C PHE A 37 3.70 14.38 3.53
N PHE A 38 2.92 13.46 2.98
CA PHE A 38 2.93 13.18 1.54
C PHE A 38 2.43 14.37 0.69
N LEU A 39 1.34 15.00 1.10
CA LEU A 39 0.75 16.14 0.37
C LEU A 39 1.62 17.40 0.39
N THR A 40 2.40 17.60 1.46
CA THR A 40 3.30 18.77 1.59
C THR A 40 4.70 18.51 1.04
N SER A 41 4.95 17.31 0.49
CA SER A 41 6.26 17.01 -0.10
C SER A 41 6.53 17.88 -1.33
N LEU A 42 7.81 18.13 -1.63
CA LEU A 42 8.23 18.85 -2.82
C LEU A 42 8.30 17.96 -4.06
N ASP A 43 8.23 16.64 -3.89
CA ASP A 43 8.28 15.69 -5.01
C ASP A 43 6.87 15.26 -5.46
N GLU A 44 6.66 15.27 -6.78
CA GLU A 44 5.38 14.93 -7.40
C GLU A 44 4.95 13.48 -7.11
N THR A 45 5.93 12.58 -6.92
CA THR A 45 5.67 11.17 -6.61
C THR A 45 4.97 11.02 -5.26
N SER A 46 5.48 11.69 -4.23
CA SER A 46 4.89 11.70 -2.89
C SER A 46 3.55 12.42 -2.87
N GLN A 47 3.40 13.53 -3.60
CA GLN A 47 2.10 14.21 -3.70
C GLN A 47 1.04 13.29 -4.33
N ALA A 48 1.35 12.63 -5.44
CA ALA A 48 0.45 11.68 -6.11
C ALA A 48 0.08 10.47 -5.24
N ILE A 49 0.96 10.09 -4.31
CA ILE A 49 0.67 9.09 -3.28
C ILE A 49 -0.25 9.69 -2.21
N GLY A 50 0.04 10.89 -1.71
CA GLY A 50 -0.74 11.60 -0.69
C GLY A 50 -2.19 11.88 -1.11
N GLU A 51 -2.43 12.17 -2.39
CA GLU A 51 -3.78 12.38 -2.93
C GLU A 51 -4.65 11.13 -2.81
N ARG A 52 -4.06 9.95 -3.02
CA ARG A 52 -4.74 8.64 -2.95
C ARG A 52 -4.64 7.99 -1.58
N LEU A 53 -3.94 8.63 -0.64
CA LEU A 53 -3.71 8.08 0.67
C LEU A 53 -5.01 8.14 1.49
N GLU A 54 -5.39 7.00 2.03
CA GLU A 54 -6.50 6.83 2.94
C GLU A 54 -5.99 6.58 4.36
N GLU A 55 -6.61 7.28 5.31
CA GLU A 55 -6.38 7.00 6.72
C GLU A 55 -7.12 5.72 7.09
N ILE A 56 -6.37 4.74 7.61
CA ILE A 56 -6.92 3.51 8.14
C ILE A 56 -6.82 3.57 9.66
N THR A 57 -7.86 3.16 10.37
CA THR A 57 -7.92 3.21 11.84
C THR A 57 -7.93 1.83 12.50
N SER A 58 -8.11 0.77 11.70
CA SER A 58 -8.13 -0.62 12.15
C SER A 58 -6.96 -1.43 11.57
N ALA A 59 -6.22 -2.12 12.44
CA ALA A 59 -5.16 -3.05 12.06
C ALA A 59 -5.70 -4.19 11.18
N ASP A 60 -6.88 -4.71 11.51
CA ASP A 60 -7.49 -5.81 10.76
C ASP A 60 -7.87 -5.38 9.35
N GLU A 61 -8.41 -4.16 9.19
CA GLU A 61 -8.74 -3.58 7.89
C GLU A 61 -7.47 -3.40 7.03
N ALA A 62 -6.40 -2.89 7.62
CA ALA A 62 -5.12 -2.73 6.95
C ALA A 62 -4.58 -4.09 6.45
N VAL A 63 -4.57 -5.10 7.32
CA VAL A 63 -4.11 -6.45 6.99
C VAL A 63 -4.98 -7.06 5.89
N GLU A 64 -6.31 -6.94 5.96
CA GLU A 64 -7.22 -7.50 4.97
C GLU A 64 -7.04 -6.84 3.59
N LYS A 65 -6.97 -5.50 3.53
CA LYS A 65 -6.77 -4.76 2.28
C LYS A 65 -5.41 -5.05 1.64
N VAL A 66 -4.36 -5.19 2.43
CA VAL A 66 -3.02 -5.59 1.96
C VAL A 66 -3.02 -7.04 1.47
N ALA A 67 -3.65 -7.97 2.22
CA ALA A 67 -3.72 -9.38 1.85
C ALA A 67 -4.48 -9.62 0.53
N LYS A 68 -5.51 -8.79 0.26
CA LYS A 68 -6.24 -8.78 -1.02
C LYS A 68 -5.49 -8.10 -2.16
N GLY A 69 -4.31 -7.52 -1.90
CA GLY A 69 -3.54 -6.77 -2.89
C GLY A 69 -4.24 -5.49 -3.34
N MET A 70 -5.12 -4.93 -2.51
CA MET A 70 -5.81 -3.68 -2.83
C MET A 70 -4.96 -2.46 -2.43
N TYR A 71 -4.17 -2.58 -1.36
CA TYR A 71 -3.43 -1.47 -0.76
C TYR A 71 -1.94 -1.79 -0.66
N ALA A 72 -1.12 -0.77 -0.86
CA ALA A 72 0.17 -0.67 -0.21
C ALA A 72 -0.02 0.09 1.11
N PHE A 73 0.47 -0.45 2.21
CA PHE A 73 0.36 0.20 3.51
C PHE A 73 1.68 0.85 3.89
N TYR A 74 1.69 2.17 4.00
CA TYR A 74 2.84 2.93 4.44
C TYR A 74 2.95 2.84 5.95
N GLU A 75 3.96 2.13 6.43
CA GLU A 75 4.29 2.07 7.84
C GLU A 75 5.77 1.71 8.06
N ASN A 76 6.27 1.94 9.27
CA ASN A 76 7.61 1.57 9.67
C ASN A 76 7.86 0.06 9.51
N GLU A 77 9.00 -0.28 8.91
CA GLU A 77 9.46 -1.65 8.70
C GLU A 77 9.43 -2.50 9.98
N HIS A 78 9.65 -1.90 11.16
CA HIS A 78 9.56 -2.58 12.46
C HIS A 78 8.14 -3.13 12.75
N PHE A 79 7.11 -2.37 12.43
CA PHE A 79 5.72 -2.79 12.62
C PHE A 79 5.33 -3.88 11.61
N LEU A 80 5.74 -3.74 10.35
CA LEU A 80 5.50 -4.76 9.32
C LEU A 80 6.18 -6.10 9.68
N ARG A 81 7.39 -6.05 10.25
CA ARG A 81 8.07 -7.25 10.80
C ARG A 81 7.29 -7.87 11.94
N LYS A 82 6.75 -7.06 12.86
CA LYS A 82 5.92 -7.54 13.97
C LYS A 82 4.64 -8.23 13.47
N LEU A 83 3.89 -7.59 12.56
CA LEU A 83 2.68 -8.19 11.96
C LEU A 83 2.98 -9.53 11.26
N ARG A 84 4.09 -9.62 10.52
CA ARG A 84 4.52 -10.89 9.91
C ARG A 84 4.82 -11.97 10.94
N SER A 85 5.44 -11.61 12.07
CA SER A 85 5.73 -12.55 13.15
C SER A 85 4.46 -13.04 13.84
N GLU A 86 3.51 -12.14 14.13
CA GLU A 86 2.25 -12.47 14.79
C GLU A 86 1.37 -13.36 13.89
N ARG A 87 1.37 -13.13 12.58
CA ARG A 87 0.63 -13.96 11.62
C ARG A 87 1.18 -15.38 11.46
N ASN A 88 2.46 -15.60 11.75
CA ASN A 88 3.09 -16.93 11.66
C ASN A 88 2.92 -17.76 12.94
N GLN A 89 2.34 -17.19 14.00
CA GLN A 89 2.11 -17.87 15.28
C GLN A 89 0.67 -18.37 15.46
N ASN A 90 -0.24 -18.05 14.53
CA ASN A 90 -1.60 -18.55 14.44
C ASN A 90 -1.76 -19.47 13.22
#